data_AF-A0A7X1KAQ2-F1
#
_entry.id   AF-A0A7X1KAQ2-F1
#
_cell.length_a   1.000
_cell.length_b   1.000
_cell.length_c   1.000
_cell.angle_alpha   90.00
_cell.angle_beta   90.00
_cell.angle_gamma   90.00
#
_symmetry.space_group_name_H-M   'P 1'
#
loop_
_entity.id
_entity.type
_entity.pdbx_description
1 polymer ?
#
loop_
_entity_poly.entity_id
_entity_poly.type
_entity_poly.pdbx_seq_one_letter_code
_entity_poly.pdbx_strand_id
1 'polypeptide(L)'
;MIDGAPGFRRRFRVEPGPGAVRAAVEDDYHCMAVTLRHDGTRITAVEAVMDRAPWTTCPGAPAVLAQTFAGLTLAEAVRAGEKRANCTHLHDLASLAAAHAHDPDALVYDIAVSDPVDGLVHAEIRRDGQTLLGLSHRDDVVTAPDALAGTSLYALREWIAGLAAALHEPARLLQWGTILAHGRAIPMDRQSDATRIPPNCYTFQDVRKAEAQRVGQVLDFSQGSLEPLGHLGAEGFRRREP
;
A
#
# COMPACT_ATOMS: atom_id res chain seq x y z
N MET A 1 -11.33 13.73 15.38
CA MET A 1 -11.57 13.03 14.10
C MET A 1 -10.30 13.10 13.29
N ILE A 2 -9.72 11.96 12.91
CA ILE A 2 -8.42 11.92 12.22
C ILE A 2 -8.45 12.64 10.87
N ASP A 3 -9.62 12.74 10.23
CA ASP A 3 -9.79 13.30 8.89
C ASP A 3 -9.37 14.76 8.77
N GLY A 4 -9.68 15.56 9.79
CA GLY A 4 -9.34 16.98 9.84
C GLY A 4 -7.95 17.29 10.40
N ALA A 5 -7.20 16.27 10.82
CA ALA A 5 -5.85 16.44 11.34
C ALA A 5 -4.81 16.33 10.22
N PRO A 6 -3.73 17.11 10.23
CA PRO A 6 -2.57 16.85 9.37
C PRO A 6 -2.11 15.40 9.47
N GLY A 7 -1.72 14.80 8.35
CA GLY A 7 -1.25 13.42 8.37
C GLY A 7 -1.17 12.75 7.01
N PHE A 8 -0.80 11.48 7.05
CA PHE A 8 -0.74 10.62 5.88
C PHE A 8 -2.15 10.16 5.50
N ARG A 9 -2.43 10.11 4.19
CA ARG A 9 -3.63 9.49 3.64
C ARG A 9 -3.25 8.49 2.58
N ARG A 10 -3.92 7.35 2.59
CA ARG A 10 -3.70 6.30 1.60
C ARG A 10 -5.01 5.64 1.24
N ARG A 11 -5.32 5.58 -0.05
CA ARG A 11 -6.49 4.88 -0.57
C ARG A 11 -6.06 3.70 -1.41
N PHE A 12 -6.67 2.55 -1.18
CA PHE A 12 -6.70 1.44 -2.13
C PHE A 12 -8.08 1.36 -2.77
N ARG A 13 -8.12 1.06 -4.06
CA ARG A 13 -9.35 0.76 -4.79
C ARG A 13 -9.18 -0.52 -5.58
N VAL A 14 -10.08 -1.48 -5.39
CA VAL A 14 -10.11 -2.73 -6.15
C VAL A 14 -11.38 -2.79 -6.98
N GLU A 15 -11.24 -3.11 -8.26
CA GLU A 15 -12.31 -3.11 -9.24
C GLU A 15 -12.30 -4.47 -9.95
N PRO A 16 -13.09 -5.43 -9.44
CA PRO A 16 -13.30 -6.72 -10.09
C PRO A 16 -14.12 -6.53 -11.37
N GLY A 17 -13.89 -7.38 -12.36
CA GLY A 17 -14.64 -7.37 -13.61
C GLY A 17 -14.51 -8.67 -14.39
N PRO A 18 -15.33 -8.88 -15.43
CA PRO A 18 -15.23 -10.06 -16.27
C PRO A 18 -13.85 -10.18 -16.93
N GLY A 19 -13.10 -11.20 -16.53
CA GLY A 19 -11.79 -11.53 -17.09
C GLY A 19 -10.64 -10.61 -16.67
N ALA A 20 -10.86 -9.67 -15.76
CA ALA A 20 -9.80 -8.86 -15.18
C ALA A 20 -10.20 -8.26 -13.82
N VAL A 21 -9.21 -8.08 -12.95
CA VAL A 21 -9.34 -7.31 -11.71
C VAL A 21 -8.21 -6.29 -11.63
N ARG A 22 -8.55 -5.06 -11.22
CA ARG A 22 -7.58 -3.98 -11.04
C ARG A 22 -7.52 -3.56 -9.59
N ALA A 23 -6.32 -3.43 -9.04
CA ALA A 23 -6.09 -2.78 -7.75
C ALA A 23 -5.18 -1.56 -7.94
N ALA A 24 -5.58 -0.43 -7.37
CA ALA A 24 -4.83 0.82 -7.38
C ALA A 24 -4.55 1.31 -5.97
N VAL A 25 -3.46 2.06 -5.80
CA VAL A 25 -3.14 2.77 -4.55
C VAL A 25 -2.61 4.16 -4.85
N GLU A 26 -3.02 5.13 -4.05
CA GLU A 26 -2.37 6.43 -3.96
C GLU A 26 -2.18 6.81 -2.49
N ASP A 27 -1.01 7.37 -2.20
CA ASP A 27 -0.61 7.91 -0.90
C ASP A 27 0.36 9.10 -1.10
N ASP A 28 0.91 9.67 -0.05
CA ASP A 28 1.81 10.83 -0.14
C ASP A 28 3.01 10.67 -1.08
N TYR A 29 3.48 9.45 -1.36
CA TYR A 29 4.69 9.14 -2.15
C TYR A 29 4.41 8.33 -3.42
N HIS A 30 3.29 7.62 -3.46
CA HIS A 30 3.01 6.62 -4.48
C HIS A 30 1.69 6.88 -5.18
N CYS A 31 1.64 6.59 -6.48
CA CYS A 31 0.41 6.42 -7.24
C CYS A 31 0.66 5.31 -8.27
N MET A 32 -0.01 4.17 -8.13
CA MET A 32 0.22 3.02 -8.99
C MET A 32 -0.99 2.08 -9.04
N ALA A 33 -1.04 1.25 -10.08
CA ALA A 33 -2.05 0.23 -10.26
C ALA A 33 -1.48 -1.06 -10.83
N VAL A 34 -2.14 -2.17 -10.50
CA VAL A 34 -1.92 -3.50 -11.09
C VAL A 34 -3.25 -4.00 -11.64
N THR A 35 -3.23 -4.51 -12.87
CA THR A 35 -4.34 -5.24 -13.48
C THR A 35 -3.92 -6.69 -13.70
N LEU A 36 -4.69 -7.61 -13.13
CA LEU A 36 -4.56 -9.04 -13.40
C LEU A 36 -5.64 -9.44 -14.40
N ARG A 37 -5.25 -9.89 -15.60
CA ARG A 37 -6.18 -10.55 -16.52
C ARG A 37 -6.30 -12.01 -16.11
N HIS A 38 -7.50 -12.57 -16.18
CA HIS A 38 -7.73 -13.96 -15.80
C HIS A 38 -8.85 -14.61 -16.63
N ASP A 39 -8.84 -15.94 -16.67
CA ASP A 39 -9.92 -16.75 -17.27
C ASP A 39 -11.05 -17.08 -16.28
N GLY A 40 -10.97 -16.52 -15.06
CA GLY A 40 -11.87 -16.85 -13.95
C GLY A 40 -11.26 -17.81 -12.94
N THR A 41 -10.05 -18.32 -13.19
CA THR A 41 -9.29 -19.13 -12.22
C THR A 41 -7.81 -18.80 -12.26
N ARG A 42 -7.23 -18.62 -13.44
CA ARG A 42 -5.80 -18.43 -13.67
C ARG A 42 -5.51 -17.04 -14.25
N ILE A 43 -4.42 -16.45 -13.78
CA ILE A 43 -3.90 -15.17 -14.29
C ILE A 43 -3.26 -15.41 -15.65
N THR A 44 -3.79 -14.77 -16.69
CA THR A 44 -3.32 -14.87 -18.07
C THR A 44 -2.35 -13.75 -18.45
N ALA A 45 -2.44 -12.60 -17.79
CA ALA A 45 -1.51 -11.50 -17.94
C ALA A 45 -1.48 -10.61 -16.69
N VAL A 46 -0.37 -9.89 -16.51
CA VAL A 46 -0.15 -8.95 -15.41
C VAL A 46 0.33 -7.64 -16.01
N GLU A 47 -0.41 -6.57 -15.77
CA GLU A 47 -0.08 -5.22 -16.22
C GLU A 47 0.11 -4.35 -14.98
N ALA A 48 1.13 -3.48 -14.96
CA ALA A 48 1.35 -2.57 -13.85
C ALA A 48 1.71 -1.17 -14.36
N VAL A 49 1.13 -0.15 -13.74
CA VAL A 49 1.41 1.26 -14.01
C VAL A 49 1.93 1.90 -12.73
N MET A 50 3.06 2.61 -12.82
CA MET A 50 3.61 3.41 -11.73
C MET A 50 3.59 4.87 -12.18
N ASP A 51 2.54 5.60 -11.82
CA ASP A 51 2.40 7.02 -12.15
C ASP A 51 3.35 7.86 -11.29
N ARG A 52 3.38 7.57 -9.99
CA ARG A 52 4.31 8.18 -9.04
C ARG A 52 5.01 7.09 -8.24
N ALA A 53 6.32 7.07 -8.37
CA ALA A 53 7.20 6.18 -7.64
C ALA A 53 8.38 7.00 -7.10
N PRO A 54 8.84 6.73 -5.85
CA PRO A 54 9.81 7.59 -5.20
C PRO A 54 11.25 7.42 -5.69
N TRP A 55 11.53 6.47 -6.59
CA TRP A 55 12.90 6.17 -7.04
C TRP A 55 13.00 5.93 -8.55
N THR A 56 14.10 6.38 -9.16
CA THR A 56 14.38 6.23 -10.60
C THR A 56 14.41 4.77 -11.07
N THR A 57 14.72 3.82 -10.18
CA THR A 57 14.81 2.39 -10.53
C THR A 57 13.50 1.64 -10.35
N CYS A 58 12.50 2.22 -9.67
CA CYS A 58 11.19 1.58 -9.47
C CYS A 58 10.50 1.12 -10.77
N PRO A 59 10.56 1.85 -11.90
CA PRO A 59 9.91 1.46 -13.16
C PRO A 59 10.36 0.12 -13.75
N GLY A 60 11.45 -0.50 -13.26
CA GLY A 60 11.83 -1.87 -13.66
C GLY A 60 11.03 -2.98 -12.95
N ALA A 61 10.34 -2.67 -11.86
CA ALA A 61 9.60 -3.65 -11.05
C ALA A 61 8.41 -4.36 -11.77
N PRO A 62 7.66 -3.72 -12.70
CA PRO A 62 6.57 -4.38 -13.41
C PRO A 62 6.96 -5.69 -14.13
N ALA A 63 8.17 -5.76 -14.67
CA ALA A 63 8.65 -6.97 -15.35
C ALA A 63 8.82 -8.16 -14.38
N VAL A 64 9.34 -7.90 -13.17
CA VAL A 64 9.47 -8.93 -12.12
C VAL A 64 8.11 -9.34 -11.58
N LEU A 65 7.18 -8.38 -11.46
CA LEU A 65 5.80 -8.67 -11.07
C LEU A 65 5.13 -9.63 -12.04
N ALA A 66 5.25 -9.37 -13.35
CA ALA A 66 4.69 -10.24 -14.37
C ALA A 66 5.28 -11.66 -14.31
N GLN A 67 6.59 -11.79 -14.12
CA GLN A 67 7.25 -13.09 -13.94
C GLN A 67 6.77 -13.83 -12.69
N THR A 68 6.46 -13.10 -11.61
CA THR A 68 6.04 -13.69 -10.33
C THR A 68 4.59 -14.18 -10.37
N PHE A 69 3.69 -13.44 -11.01
CA PHE A 69 2.24 -13.66 -10.92
C PHE A 69 1.61 -14.28 -12.17
N ALA A 70 2.20 -14.12 -13.37
CA ALA A 70 1.60 -14.66 -14.59
C ALA A 70 1.53 -16.19 -14.52
N GLY A 71 0.36 -16.73 -14.81
CA GLY A 71 0.09 -18.15 -14.71
C GLY A 71 -0.18 -18.66 -13.29
N LEU A 72 -0.11 -17.86 -12.23
CA LEU A 72 -0.66 -18.33 -10.96
C LEU A 72 -2.19 -18.44 -11.05
N THR A 73 -2.78 -19.35 -10.29
CA THR A 73 -4.21 -19.23 -9.97
C THR A 73 -4.44 -18.00 -9.10
N LEU A 74 -5.65 -17.44 -9.16
CA LEU A 74 -6.04 -16.31 -8.30
C LEU A 74 -5.87 -16.68 -6.81
N ALA A 75 -6.18 -17.92 -6.43
CA ALA A 75 -5.99 -18.41 -5.06
C ALA A 75 -4.51 -18.49 -4.64
N GLU A 76 -3.61 -18.94 -5.52
CA GLU A 76 -2.17 -18.97 -5.25
C GLU A 76 -1.59 -17.55 -5.15
N ALA A 77 -2.04 -16.63 -6.02
CA ALA A 77 -1.56 -15.27 -6.08
C ALA A 77 -1.75 -14.49 -4.76
N VAL A 78 -2.81 -14.78 -4.00
CA VAL A 78 -3.03 -14.18 -2.65
C VAL A 78 -1.87 -14.46 -1.69
N ARG A 79 -1.16 -15.57 -1.88
CA ARG A 79 -0.04 -16.01 -1.03
C ARG A 79 1.28 -16.08 -1.78
N ALA A 80 1.40 -15.36 -2.90
CA ALA A 80 2.59 -15.39 -3.73
C ALA A 80 3.86 -15.04 -2.91
N GLY A 81 4.94 -15.80 -3.16
CA GLY A 81 6.25 -15.59 -2.54
C GLY A 81 7.01 -14.40 -3.16
N GLU A 82 8.34 -14.43 -3.06
CA GLU A 82 9.25 -13.49 -3.75
C GLU A 82 9.04 -12.00 -3.42
N LYS A 83 8.51 -11.69 -2.23
CA LYS A 83 8.26 -10.31 -1.80
C LYS A 83 9.49 -9.40 -1.87
N ARG A 84 10.69 -9.93 -1.58
CA ARG A 84 11.94 -9.16 -1.61
C ARG A 84 12.40 -8.83 -3.02
N ALA A 85 12.22 -9.77 -3.97
CA ALA A 85 12.58 -9.56 -5.37
C ALA A 85 11.64 -8.55 -6.05
N ASN A 86 10.39 -8.47 -5.61
CA ASN A 86 9.38 -7.58 -6.13
C ASN A 86 9.40 -6.18 -5.50
N CYS A 87 8.74 -5.22 -6.15
CA CYS A 87 8.31 -4.00 -5.46
C CYS A 87 7.20 -4.39 -4.48
N THR A 88 7.38 -4.09 -3.19
CA THR A 88 6.40 -4.41 -2.13
C THR A 88 5.01 -3.89 -2.48
N HIS A 89 4.93 -2.66 -3.00
CA HIS A 89 3.66 -2.04 -3.39
C HIS A 89 2.94 -2.78 -4.52
N LEU A 90 3.64 -3.10 -5.60
CA LEU A 90 3.05 -3.82 -6.73
C LEU A 90 2.70 -5.26 -6.35
N HIS A 91 3.53 -5.92 -5.54
CA HIS A 91 3.27 -7.26 -5.04
C HIS A 91 2.02 -7.32 -4.17
N ASP A 92 1.90 -6.39 -3.22
CA ASP A 92 0.74 -6.31 -2.34
C ASP A 92 -0.53 -5.95 -3.13
N LEU A 93 -0.44 -5.07 -4.14
CA LEU A 93 -1.55 -4.78 -5.06
C LEU A 93 -1.98 -6.00 -5.89
N ALA A 94 -1.04 -6.79 -6.42
CA ALA A 94 -1.36 -8.00 -7.16
C ALA A 94 -2.04 -9.04 -6.25
N SER A 95 -1.54 -9.21 -5.02
CA SER A 95 -2.13 -10.11 -4.03
C SER A 95 -3.54 -9.67 -3.63
N LEU A 96 -3.75 -8.36 -3.43
CA LEU A 96 -5.04 -7.75 -3.12
C LEU A 96 -6.03 -7.90 -4.29
N ALA A 97 -5.59 -7.62 -5.52
CA ALA A 97 -6.40 -7.82 -6.72
C ALA A 97 -6.87 -9.27 -6.84
N ALA A 98 -5.95 -10.23 -6.65
CA ALA A 98 -6.30 -11.64 -6.71
C ALA A 98 -7.30 -12.07 -5.64
N ALA A 99 -7.19 -11.54 -4.42
CA ALA A 99 -8.10 -11.85 -3.31
C ALA A 99 -9.55 -11.43 -3.59
N HIS A 100 -9.73 -10.35 -4.36
CA HIS A 100 -11.04 -9.76 -4.66
C HIS A 100 -11.49 -9.96 -6.11
N ALA A 101 -10.81 -10.81 -6.89
CA ALA A 101 -11.11 -10.99 -8.32
C ALA A 101 -12.54 -11.47 -8.62
N HIS A 102 -13.20 -12.06 -7.62
CA HIS A 102 -14.56 -12.60 -7.71
C HIS A 102 -15.58 -11.83 -6.86
N ASP A 103 -15.17 -10.73 -6.24
CA ASP A 103 -16.10 -9.89 -5.50
C ASP A 103 -17.10 -9.26 -6.49
N PRO A 104 -18.38 -9.13 -6.10
CA PRO A 104 -19.41 -8.61 -7.00
C PRO A 104 -19.27 -7.11 -7.24
N ASP A 105 -18.68 -6.39 -6.28
CA ASP A 105 -18.61 -4.94 -6.25
C ASP A 105 -17.18 -4.46 -6.05
N ALA A 106 -16.94 -3.21 -6.45
CA ALA A 106 -15.69 -2.54 -6.14
C ALA A 106 -15.52 -2.34 -4.63
N LEU A 107 -14.27 -2.30 -4.20
CA LEU A 107 -13.87 -2.15 -2.81
C LEU A 107 -12.99 -0.92 -2.65
N VAL A 108 -13.24 -0.11 -1.61
CA VAL A 108 -12.33 0.97 -1.21
C VAL A 108 -11.85 0.76 0.22
N TYR A 109 -10.53 0.76 0.40
CA TYR A 109 -9.91 0.94 1.71
C TYR A 109 -9.29 2.31 1.83
N ASP A 110 -9.63 3.02 2.90
CA ASP A 110 -9.03 4.30 3.27
C ASP A 110 -8.23 4.14 4.55
N ILE A 111 -6.97 4.56 4.52
CA ILE A 111 -6.09 4.62 5.69
C ILE A 111 -5.79 6.08 5.99
N ALA A 112 -6.04 6.47 7.23
CA ALA A 112 -5.64 7.76 7.76
C ALA A 112 -4.67 7.55 8.91
N VAL A 113 -3.56 8.28 8.90
CA VAL A 113 -2.58 8.30 10.00
C VAL A 113 -2.30 9.76 10.33
N SER A 114 -2.45 10.16 11.58
CA SER A 114 -2.18 11.54 11.99
C SER A 114 -0.69 11.81 12.02
N ASP A 115 -0.29 13.06 11.79
CA ASP A 115 1.02 13.52 12.23
C ASP A 115 1.09 13.44 13.77
N PRO A 116 2.28 13.27 14.38
CA PRO A 116 2.40 13.13 15.83
C PRO A 116 1.96 14.39 16.58
N VAL A 117 1.11 14.25 17.59
CA VAL A 117 0.75 15.32 18.54
C VAL A 117 1.25 14.93 19.92
N ASP A 118 2.16 15.73 20.48
CA ASP A 118 2.93 15.39 21.68
C ASP A 118 3.59 14.01 21.61
N GLY A 119 3.93 13.55 20.40
CA GLY A 119 4.51 12.22 20.11
C GLY A 119 3.50 11.09 19.95
N LEU A 120 2.19 11.34 20.05
CA LEU A 120 1.14 10.35 19.83
C LEU A 120 0.70 10.36 18.38
N VAL A 121 0.67 9.18 17.76
CA VAL A 121 0.13 8.96 16.41
C VAL A 121 -1.13 8.13 16.52
N HIS A 122 -2.17 8.52 15.79
CA HIS A 122 -3.39 7.75 15.60
C HIS A 122 -3.43 7.23 14.17
N ALA A 123 -3.86 5.98 13.98
CA ALA A 123 -4.03 5.37 12.68
C ALA A 123 -5.35 4.60 12.64
N GLU A 124 -6.04 4.65 11.51
CA GLU A 124 -7.24 3.85 11.26
C GLU A 124 -7.34 3.41 9.80
N ILE A 125 -8.05 2.30 9.60
CA ILE A 125 -8.43 1.82 8.28
C ILE A 125 -9.95 1.69 8.21
N ARG A 126 -10.50 2.15 7.10
CA ARG A 126 -11.92 2.10 6.78
C ARG A 126 -12.14 1.30 5.51
N ARG A 127 -13.29 0.64 5.43
CA ARG A 127 -13.82 0.04 4.20
C ARG A 127 -15.11 0.76 3.85
N ASP A 128 -15.17 1.34 2.66
CA ASP A 128 -16.36 2.04 2.16
C ASP A 128 -16.91 3.08 3.17
N GLY A 129 -15.99 3.83 3.79
CA GLY A 129 -16.27 4.85 4.80
C GLY A 129 -16.49 4.32 6.23
N GLN A 130 -16.65 3.02 6.45
CA GLN A 130 -16.84 2.43 7.78
C GLN A 130 -15.50 2.04 8.41
N THR A 131 -15.24 2.51 9.63
CA THR A 131 -14.00 2.18 10.36
C THR A 131 -13.99 0.70 10.75
N LEU A 132 -12.95 -0.02 10.34
CA LEU A 132 -12.74 -1.43 10.65
C LEU A 132 -11.81 -1.64 11.84
N LEU A 133 -10.67 -0.94 11.83
CA LEU A 133 -9.62 -1.07 12.84
C LEU A 133 -8.97 0.29 13.08
N GLY A 134 -8.49 0.50 14.30
CA GLY A 134 -7.67 1.64 14.66
C GLY A 134 -6.62 1.25 15.69
N LEU A 135 -5.50 1.96 15.67
CA LEU A 135 -4.43 1.85 16.66
C LEU A 135 -3.85 3.22 16.97
N SER A 136 -3.19 3.34 18.11
CA SER A 136 -2.38 4.50 18.47
C SER A 136 -1.00 4.05 18.92
N HIS A 137 0.03 4.83 18.64
CA HIS A 137 1.39 4.49 19.04
C HIS A 137 2.24 5.72 19.37
N ARG A 138 3.32 5.48 20.12
CA ARG A 138 4.40 6.44 20.41
C ARG A 138 5.72 5.72 20.16
N ASP A 139 6.63 6.32 19.40
CA ASP A 139 7.95 5.75 19.10
C ASP A 139 7.88 4.27 18.69
N ASP A 140 7.00 3.96 17.74
CA ASP A 140 6.73 2.60 17.24
C ASP A 140 6.19 1.59 18.27
N VAL A 141 5.79 2.02 19.46
CA VAL A 141 5.15 1.20 20.49
C VAL A 141 3.67 1.51 20.57
N VAL A 142 2.83 0.50 20.34
CA VAL A 142 1.37 0.64 20.36
C VAL A 142 0.92 0.98 21.79
N THR A 143 0.04 1.97 21.92
CA THR A 143 -0.57 2.43 23.16
C THR A 143 -2.05 2.11 23.25
N ALA A 144 -2.71 1.96 22.10
CA ALA A 144 -4.10 1.51 22.00
C ALA A 144 -4.31 0.70 20.71
N PRO A 145 -5.23 -0.29 20.70
CA PRO A 145 -6.07 -0.74 21.81
C PRO A 145 -5.27 -1.46 22.91
N ASP A 146 -5.86 -1.60 24.11
CA ASP A 146 -5.22 -2.24 25.28
C ASP A 146 -4.67 -3.63 24.97
N ALA A 147 -5.36 -4.39 24.11
CA ALA A 147 -4.94 -5.71 23.66
C ALA A 147 -3.59 -5.73 22.89
N LEU A 148 -3.13 -4.57 22.43
CA LEU A 148 -1.85 -4.38 21.74
C LEU A 148 -0.84 -3.54 22.53
N ALA A 149 -1.26 -2.94 23.66
CA ALA A 149 -0.44 -1.96 24.36
C ALA A 149 0.94 -2.54 24.75
N GLY A 150 2.01 -1.80 24.47
CA GLY A 150 3.39 -2.22 24.67
C GLY A 150 3.99 -3.06 23.54
N THR A 151 3.21 -3.44 22.53
CA THR A 151 3.70 -4.19 21.36
C THR A 151 4.33 -3.25 20.35
N SER A 152 5.43 -3.67 19.72
CA SER A 152 6.01 -2.91 18.60
C SER A 152 5.08 -2.92 17.38
N LEU A 153 4.95 -1.78 16.70
CA LEU A 153 4.24 -1.63 15.43
C LEU A 153 4.76 -2.59 14.34
N TYR A 154 6.01 -3.05 14.42
CA TYR A 154 6.59 -4.02 13.49
C TYR A 154 6.28 -5.49 13.86
N ALA A 155 5.67 -5.74 15.02
CA ALA A 155 5.47 -7.07 15.61
C ALA A 155 4.00 -7.48 15.74
N LEU A 156 3.08 -6.90 14.95
CA LEU A 156 1.63 -7.15 15.09
C LEU A 156 1.13 -8.52 14.57
N ARG A 157 2.03 -9.40 14.12
CA ARG A 157 1.67 -10.66 13.44
C ARG A 157 0.75 -11.55 14.27
N GLU A 158 1.07 -11.72 15.56
CA GLU A 158 0.29 -12.60 16.45
C GLU A 158 -1.10 -12.04 16.72
N TRP A 159 -1.19 -10.73 16.96
CA TRP A 159 -2.48 -10.05 17.11
C TRP A 159 -3.34 -10.19 15.84
N ILE A 160 -2.77 -9.94 14.66
CA ILE A 160 -3.47 -10.11 13.38
C ILE A 160 -4.01 -11.54 13.25
N ALA A 161 -3.21 -12.54 13.58
CA ALA A 161 -3.63 -13.95 13.51
C ALA A 161 -4.79 -14.28 14.47
N GLY A 162 -4.89 -13.55 15.60
CA GLY A 162 -5.98 -13.68 16.57
C GLY A 162 -7.28 -12.97 16.19
N LEU A 163 -7.28 -12.11 15.16
CA LEU A 163 -8.49 -11.44 14.68
C LEU A 163 -9.38 -12.40 13.88
N ALA A 164 -10.65 -12.02 13.69
CA ALA A 164 -11.51 -12.64 12.69
C ALA A 164 -10.85 -12.59 11.30
N ALA A 165 -11.01 -13.64 10.49
CA ALA A 165 -10.34 -13.77 9.20
C ALA A 165 -10.57 -12.57 8.26
N ALA A 166 -11.78 -12.00 8.28
CA ALA A 166 -12.14 -10.81 7.51
C ALA A 166 -11.32 -9.55 7.87
N LEU A 167 -10.68 -9.53 9.05
CA LEU A 167 -9.87 -8.41 9.51
C LEU A 167 -8.37 -8.62 9.27
N HIS A 168 -7.92 -9.79 8.82
CA HIS A 168 -6.49 -10.06 8.62
C HIS A 168 -5.88 -9.16 7.56
N GLU A 169 -6.57 -8.98 6.44
CA GLU A 169 -6.15 -8.10 5.36
C GLU A 169 -6.12 -6.62 5.78
N PRO A 170 -7.22 -6.02 6.26
CA PRO A 170 -7.20 -4.61 6.64
C PRO A 170 -6.21 -4.34 7.79
N ALA A 171 -5.99 -5.29 8.71
CA ALA A 171 -4.98 -5.13 9.76
C ALA A 171 -3.55 -5.06 9.21
N ARG A 172 -3.22 -5.89 8.19
CA ARG A 172 -1.91 -5.83 7.50
C ARG A 172 -1.76 -4.53 6.72
N LEU A 173 -2.81 -4.08 6.04
CA LEU A 173 -2.81 -2.81 5.31
C LEU A 173 -2.63 -1.62 6.27
N LEU A 174 -3.34 -1.62 7.41
CA LEU A 174 -3.20 -0.61 8.45
C LEU A 174 -1.78 -0.56 9.02
N GLN A 175 -1.22 -1.72 9.40
CA GLN A 175 0.14 -1.81 9.93
C GLN A 175 1.14 -1.21 8.94
N TRP A 176 1.06 -1.62 7.67
CA TRP A 176 1.97 -1.14 6.64
C TRP A 176 1.80 0.35 6.34
N GLY A 177 0.56 0.83 6.21
CA GLY A 177 0.25 2.25 6.02
C GLY A 177 0.77 3.12 7.17
N THR A 178 0.68 2.64 8.41
CA THR A 178 1.21 3.34 9.59
C THR A 178 2.74 3.42 9.55
N ILE A 179 3.43 2.33 9.20
CA ILE A 179 4.90 2.33 9.05
C ILE A 179 5.34 3.30 7.94
N LEU A 180 4.62 3.36 6.82
CA LEU A 180 4.94 4.30 5.74
C LEU A 180 4.75 5.76 6.13
N ALA A 181 3.78 6.07 6.98
CA ALA A 181 3.51 7.43 7.43
C ALA A 181 4.73 8.07 8.13
N HIS A 182 5.65 7.27 8.69
CA HIS A 182 6.93 7.77 9.23
C HIS A 182 7.74 8.57 8.23
N GLY A 183 7.59 8.30 6.92
CA GLY A 183 8.22 9.09 5.88
C GLY A 183 7.94 10.59 6.01
N ARG A 184 6.79 11.00 6.59
CA ARG A 184 6.42 12.42 6.74
C ARG A 184 7.29 13.14 7.78
N ALA A 185 7.76 12.41 8.79
CA ALA A 185 8.60 12.95 9.85
C ALA A 185 10.09 12.99 9.49
N ILE A 186 10.52 12.30 8.43
CA ILE A 186 11.92 12.24 8.03
C ILE A 186 12.23 13.43 7.12
N PRO A 187 13.24 14.27 7.41
CA PRO A 187 13.69 15.32 6.49
C PRO A 187 14.04 14.79 5.09
N MET A 188 13.70 15.52 4.03
CA MET A 188 13.81 15.06 2.64
C MET A 188 15.25 14.66 2.23
N ASP A 189 16.24 15.37 2.77
CA ASP A 189 17.67 15.08 2.60
C ASP A 189 18.04 13.68 3.14
N ARG A 190 17.46 13.27 4.26
CA ARG A 190 17.65 11.95 4.87
C ARG A 190 16.80 10.86 4.22
N GLN A 191 15.70 11.22 3.58
CA GLN A 191 14.86 10.33 2.79
C GLN A 191 15.46 9.92 1.44
N SER A 192 16.53 10.61 1.01
CA SER A 192 17.07 10.51 -0.35
C SER A 192 18.23 9.53 -0.51
N ASP A 193 18.76 8.97 0.59
CA ASP A 193 19.86 7.99 0.54
C ASP A 193 19.33 6.55 0.54
N ALA A 194 19.17 6.00 -0.66
CA ALA A 194 18.73 4.62 -0.84
C ALA A 194 19.64 3.63 -0.12
N THR A 195 20.96 3.91 0.04
CA THR A 195 21.97 2.99 0.59
C THR A 195 21.72 2.61 2.05
N ARG A 196 20.92 3.41 2.77
CA ARG A 196 20.58 3.20 4.19
C ARG A 196 19.32 2.38 4.41
N ILE A 197 18.61 2.04 3.34
CA ILE A 197 17.33 1.32 3.42
C ILE A 197 17.58 -0.19 3.27
N PRO A 198 17.00 -1.06 4.12
CA PRO A 198 17.17 -2.51 3.97
C PRO A 198 16.67 -3.02 2.60
N PRO A 199 17.21 -4.13 2.06
CA PRO A 199 16.89 -4.68 0.73
C PRO A 199 15.53 -5.41 0.71
N ASN A 200 14.47 -4.69 1.12
CA ASN A 200 13.13 -5.23 1.30
C ASN A 200 12.25 -5.16 0.05
N CYS A 201 12.73 -4.51 -1.02
CA CYS A 201 12.01 -4.41 -2.29
C CYS A 201 12.95 -4.35 -3.50
N TYR A 202 12.37 -4.41 -4.70
CA TYR A 202 13.06 -4.36 -5.99
C TYR A 202 14.16 -3.29 -6.09
N THR A 203 13.85 -2.04 -5.73
CA THR A 203 14.80 -0.91 -5.82
C THR A 203 15.95 -1.03 -4.83
N PHE A 204 15.72 -1.57 -3.63
CA PHE A 204 16.73 -1.64 -2.57
C PHE A 204 17.62 -2.89 -2.63
N GLN A 205 17.47 -3.73 -3.66
CA GLN A 205 18.43 -4.78 -3.96
C GLN A 205 19.80 -4.18 -4.26
N ASP A 206 20.89 -4.80 -3.79
CA ASP A 206 22.24 -4.22 -3.80
C ASP A 206 22.66 -3.61 -5.13
N VAL A 207 22.37 -4.31 -6.24
CA VAL A 207 22.71 -3.85 -7.60
C VAL A 207 21.98 -2.56 -7.97
N ARG A 208 20.70 -2.41 -7.61
CA ARG A 208 19.87 -1.26 -8.02
C ARG A 208 19.94 -0.11 -7.03
N LYS A 209 20.18 -0.42 -5.76
CA LYS A 209 20.27 0.54 -4.66
C LYS A 209 21.39 1.56 -4.87
N ALA A 210 22.50 1.11 -5.46
CA ALA A 210 23.66 1.97 -5.76
C ALA A 210 23.34 3.08 -6.79
N GLU A 211 22.34 2.87 -7.64
CA GLU A 211 21.97 3.78 -8.73
C GLU A 211 20.62 4.49 -8.48
N ALA A 212 19.94 4.15 -7.38
CA ALA A 212 18.62 4.67 -7.07
C ALA A 212 18.69 6.13 -6.59
N GLN A 213 18.04 7.02 -7.33
CA GLN A 213 17.91 8.43 -6.97
C GLN A 213 16.46 8.73 -6.60
N ARG A 214 16.27 9.55 -5.56
CA ARG A 214 14.95 9.98 -5.12
C ARG A 214 14.33 10.89 -6.18
N VAL A 215 13.12 10.55 -6.60
CA VAL A 215 12.32 11.31 -7.57
C VAL A 215 10.85 11.28 -7.15
N GLY A 216 10.00 11.97 -7.92
CA GLY A 216 8.57 12.03 -7.65
C GLY A 216 8.21 13.10 -6.63
N GLN A 217 7.09 13.77 -6.88
CA GLN A 217 6.55 14.78 -5.97
C GLN A 217 5.98 14.10 -4.72
N VAL A 218 6.07 14.76 -3.57
CA VAL A 218 5.29 14.38 -2.38
C VAL A 218 4.01 15.21 -2.39
N LEU A 219 2.87 14.53 -2.31
CA LEU A 219 1.55 15.17 -2.26
C LEU A 219 1.01 15.05 -0.84
N ASP A 220 0.53 16.15 -0.27
CA ASP A 220 -0.17 16.11 1.01
C ASP A 220 -1.68 16.06 0.76
N PHE A 221 -2.30 14.94 1.14
CA PHE A 221 -3.73 14.69 1.00
C PHE A 221 -4.52 15.01 2.28
N SER A 222 -3.86 15.42 3.37
CA SER A 222 -4.54 15.87 4.60
C SER A 222 -4.99 17.32 4.53
N GLN A 223 -4.48 18.07 3.54
CA GLN A 223 -4.78 19.49 3.35
C GLN A 223 -5.53 19.70 2.03
N GLY A 224 -6.56 20.54 2.05
CA GLY A 224 -7.31 20.92 0.84
C GLY A 224 -8.35 19.88 0.40
N SER A 225 -8.70 19.90 -0.89
CA SER A 225 -9.76 19.07 -1.49
C SER A 225 -9.24 17.86 -2.29
N LEU A 226 -7.92 17.65 -2.32
CA LEU A 226 -7.34 16.52 -3.03
C LEU A 226 -7.61 15.24 -2.26
N GLU A 227 -8.23 14.27 -2.93
CA GLU A 227 -8.38 12.92 -2.42
C GLU A 227 -7.43 11.95 -3.14
N PRO A 228 -6.82 11.00 -2.42
CA PRO A 228 -6.11 9.89 -3.04
C PRO A 228 -7.06 9.14 -3.98
N LEU A 229 -6.58 8.82 -5.18
CA LEU A 229 -7.30 8.23 -6.31
C LEU A 229 -8.55 9.01 -6.77
N GLY A 230 -8.74 10.26 -6.35
CA GLY A 230 -9.90 11.07 -6.74
C GLY A 230 -9.98 11.38 -8.25
N HIS A 231 -8.87 11.20 -8.98
CA HIS A 231 -8.80 11.34 -10.43
C HIS A 231 -9.18 10.04 -11.18
N LEU A 232 -9.38 8.92 -10.47
CA LEU A 232 -9.81 7.66 -11.07
C LEU A 232 -11.31 7.65 -11.32
N GLY A 233 -11.68 7.99 -12.56
CA GLY A 233 -13.04 7.81 -13.08
C GLY A 233 -13.34 6.37 -13.53
N ALA A 234 -14.55 6.14 -14.03
CA ALA A 234 -15.00 4.83 -14.55
C ALA A 234 -14.13 4.31 -15.73
N GLU A 235 -13.44 5.20 -16.45
CA GLU A 235 -12.63 4.87 -17.63
C GLU A 235 -11.23 4.32 -17.31
N GLY A 236 -10.90 4.09 -16.02
CA GLY A 236 -9.71 3.37 -15.59
C GLY A 236 -8.58 4.25 -15.04
N PHE A 237 -7.43 3.60 -14.77
CA PHE A 237 -6.24 4.27 -14.20
C PHE A 237 -5.67 5.27 -15.20
N ARG A 238 -5.77 6.56 -14.88
CA ARG A 238 -5.15 7.66 -15.63
C ARG A 238 -4.08 8.29 -14.77
N ARG A 239 -3.02 8.80 -15.41
CA ARG A 239 -2.05 9.64 -14.70
C ARG A 239 -2.76 10.86 -14.13
N ARG A 240 -2.38 11.27 -12.92
CA ARG A 240 -2.87 12.54 -12.38
C ARG A 240 -2.32 13.66 -13.26
N GLU A 241 -3.20 14.44 -13.89
CA GLU A 241 -2.79 15.66 -14.58
C GLU A 241 -2.22 16.65 -13.55
N PRO A 242 -1.12 17.37 -13.89
CA PRO A 242 -0.41 18.24 -12.96
C PRO A 242 -1.24 19.42 -12.45
#